data_AF-A0A2Z3HGR5-F1
#
_entry.id   AF-A0A2Z3HGR5-F1
#
_cell.length_a   1.000
_cell.length_b   1.000
_cell.length_c   1.000
_cell.angle_alpha   90.00
_cell.angle_beta   90.00
_cell.angle_gamma   90.00
#
_symmetry.space_group_name_H-M   'P 1'
#
loop_
_entity.id
_entity.type
_entity.pdbx_description
1 polymer ?
#
loop_
_entity_poly.entity_id
_entity_poly.type
_entity_poly.pdbx_seq_one_letter_code
_entity_poly.pdbx_strand_id
1 'polypeptide(L)'
;MSASYAPPPRGFGTSAWGVALHAALLFGLFVLYVIYVPPAAQVFDRYALTLPKATRFVVSLSTLVADYWWALGLAAGAALAADFAAIWALRRTGAAQAVVLIATVALLLVAYGALTVYAVEYPKEKLRQALTR
;
A
#
# COMPACT_ATOMS: atom_id res chain seq x y z
N MET A 1 17.53 -43.01 10.55
CA MET A 1 18.14 -41.80 9.98
C MET A 1 17.33 -40.60 10.46
N SER A 2 17.87 -39.81 11.40
CA SER A 2 17.25 -38.56 11.87
C SER A 2 17.76 -37.42 11.00
N ALA A 3 16.86 -36.69 10.32
CA ALA A 3 17.22 -35.49 9.58
C ALA A 3 17.73 -34.42 10.56
N SER A 4 18.96 -33.97 10.38
CA SER A 4 19.56 -32.89 11.18
C SER A 4 18.84 -31.58 10.88
N TYR A 5 18.05 -31.06 11.82
CA TYR A 5 17.44 -29.73 11.70
C TYR A 5 18.52 -28.66 11.81
N ALA A 6 18.85 -28.00 10.69
CA ALA A 6 19.66 -26.80 10.72
C ALA A 6 18.76 -25.61 11.11
N PRO A 7 19.05 -24.89 12.21
CA PRO A 7 18.27 -23.71 12.56
C PRO A 7 18.36 -22.65 11.46
N PRO A 8 17.30 -21.85 11.25
CA PRO A 8 17.30 -20.83 10.22
C PRO A 8 18.42 -19.80 10.45
N PRO A 9 18.98 -19.23 9.38
CA PRO A 9 20.07 -18.26 9.49
C PRO A 9 19.64 -17.03 10.30
N ARG A 10 20.56 -16.51 11.12
CA ARG A 10 20.33 -15.32 11.94
C ARG A 10 19.79 -14.17 11.09
N GLY A 11 18.66 -13.58 11.49
CA GLY A 11 18.05 -12.43 10.82
C GLY A 11 16.97 -12.75 9.78
N PHE A 12 16.71 -14.03 9.49
CA PHE A 12 15.56 -14.44 8.68
C PHE A 12 14.23 -13.95 9.26
N GLY A 13 14.04 -14.09 10.58
CA GLY A 13 12.79 -13.70 11.25
C GLY A 13 12.43 -12.23 11.10
N THR A 14 13.38 -11.31 11.29
CA THR A 14 13.12 -9.86 11.11
C THR A 14 12.85 -9.49 9.66
N SER A 15 13.55 -10.12 8.72
CA SER A 15 13.37 -9.85 7.28
C SER A 15 11.99 -10.35 6.82
N ALA A 16 11.62 -11.57 7.21
CA ALA A 16 10.29 -12.12 6.94
C ALA A 16 9.18 -11.28 7.57
N TRP A 17 9.35 -10.83 8.83
CA TRP A 17 8.39 -9.97 9.50
C TRP A 17 8.24 -8.60 8.83
N GLY A 18 9.35 -7.95 8.46
CA GLY A 18 9.32 -6.65 7.80
C GLY A 18 8.61 -6.70 6.44
N VAL A 19 8.93 -7.72 5.64
CA VAL A 19 8.27 -7.94 4.35
C VAL A 19 6.79 -8.29 4.52
N ALA A 20 6.44 -9.11 5.52
CA ALA A 20 5.05 -9.43 5.82
C ALA A 20 4.25 -8.18 6.21
N LEU A 21 4.84 -7.26 6.98
CA LEU A 21 4.24 -5.97 7.30
C LEU A 21 4.02 -5.12 6.03
N HIS A 22 5.02 -4.99 5.17
CA HIS A 22 4.89 -4.23 3.92
C HIS A 22 3.86 -4.85 2.98
N ALA A 23 3.83 -6.18 2.87
CA ALA A 23 2.83 -6.91 2.08
C ALA A 23 1.41 -6.65 2.61
N ALA A 24 1.21 -6.68 3.93
CA ALA A 24 -0.09 -6.38 4.54
C ALA A 24 -0.53 -4.94 4.26
N LEU A 25 0.39 -3.96 4.33
CA LEU A 25 0.10 -2.56 4.02
C LEU A 25 -0.22 -2.36 2.53
N LEU A 26 0.54 -2.98 1.62
CA LEU A 26 0.26 -2.97 0.19
C LEU A 26 -1.09 -3.61 -0.13
N PHE A 27 -1.43 -4.71 0.54
CA PHE A 27 -2.73 -5.35 0.41
C PHE A 27 -3.86 -4.44 0.90
N GLY A 28 -3.66 -3.75 2.03
CA GLY A 28 -4.61 -2.74 2.52
C GLY A 28 -4.83 -1.60 1.51
N LEU A 29 -3.76 -1.11 0.87
CA LEU A 29 -3.86 -0.14 -0.21
C LEU A 29 -4.62 -0.72 -1.41
N PHE A 30 -4.32 -1.95 -1.83
CA PHE A 30 -5.04 -2.61 -2.91
C PHE A 30 -6.55 -2.67 -2.64
N VAL A 31 -6.93 -3.09 -1.43
CA VAL A 31 -8.33 -3.10 -0.98
C VAL A 31 -8.94 -1.70 -1.03
N LEU A 32 -8.21 -0.67 -0.58
CA LEU A 32 -8.66 0.71 -0.66
C LEU A 32 -8.97 1.13 -2.11
N TYR A 33 -8.07 0.81 -3.06
CA TYR A 33 -8.23 1.18 -4.46
C TYR A 33 -9.31 0.37 -5.20
N VAL A 34 -9.57 -0.88 -4.82
CA VAL A 34 -10.56 -1.73 -5.51
C VAL A 34 -11.95 -1.59 -4.90
N ILE A 35 -12.05 -1.47 -3.58
CA ILE A 35 -13.35 -1.52 -2.89
C ILE A 35 -13.83 -0.12 -2.50
N TYR A 36 -12.94 0.76 -2.06
CA TYR A 36 -13.35 2.03 -1.46
C TYR A 36 -13.35 3.21 -2.44
N VAL A 37 -12.35 3.32 -3.32
CA VAL A 37 -12.25 4.43 -4.29
C VAL A 37 -13.38 4.43 -5.34
N PRO A 38 -13.77 3.29 -5.96
CA PRO A 38 -14.77 3.32 -7.04
C PRO A 38 -16.15 3.83 -6.61
N PRO A 39 -16.73 3.38 -5.48
CA PRO A 39 -18.01 3.93 -5.01
C PRO A 39 -17.94 5.44 -4.76
N ALA A 40 -16.80 5.93 -4.25
CA ALA A 40 -16.64 7.35 -4.03
C ALA A 40 -16.59 8.15 -5.35
N ALA A 41 -15.95 7.62 -6.40
CA ALA A 41 -15.95 8.23 -7.73
C ALA A 41 -17.37 8.34 -8.31
N GLN A 42 -18.17 7.28 -8.20
CA GLN A 42 -19.55 7.24 -8.71
C GLN A 42 -20.44 8.33 -8.09
N VAL A 43 -20.18 8.74 -6.84
CA VAL A 43 -20.93 9.84 -6.21
C VAL A 43 -20.71 11.15 -6.97
N PHE A 44 -19.47 11.48 -7.32
CA PHE A 44 -19.17 12.72 -8.05
C PHE A 44 -19.77 12.71 -9.46
N ASP A 45 -19.71 11.56 -10.14
CA ASP A 45 -20.27 11.41 -11.48
C ASP A 45 -21.80 11.59 -11.48
N ARG A 46 -22.50 11.02 -10.49
CA ARG A 46 -23.97 11.16 -10.35
C ARG A 46 -24.43 12.60 -10.16
N TYR A 47 -23.62 13.43 -9.51
CA TYR A 47 -23.93 14.85 -9.28
C TYR A 47 -23.32 15.79 -10.34
N ALA A 48 -22.72 15.24 -11.41
CA ALA A 48 -22.04 15.99 -12.47
C ALA A 48 -21.01 17.01 -11.93
N LEU A 49 -20.34 16.67 -10.83
CA LEU A 49 -19.38 17.56 -10.18
C LEU A 49 -17.96 17.35 -10.71
N THR A 50 -17.25 18.46 -10.91
CA THR A 50 -15.84 18.40 -11.29
C THR A 50 -14.99 17.91 -10.12
N LEU A 51 -14.41 16.72 -10.27
CA LEU A 51 -13.48 16.15 -9.29
C LEU A 51 -12.22 17.01 -9.12
N PRO A 52 -11.76 17.26 -7.87
CA PRO A 52 -10.45 17.86 -7.62
C PRO A 52 -9.33 17.03 -8.26
N LYS A 53 -8.21 17.69 -8.62
CA LYS A 53 -7.09 17.03 -9.31
C LYS A 53 -6.55 15.81 -8.54
N ALA A 54 -6.41 15.93 -7.21
CA ALA A 54 -5.94 14.83 -6.36
C ALA A 54 -6.90 13.63 -6.38
N THR A 55 -8.21 13.87 -6.31
CA THR A 55 -9.22 12.81 -6.38
C THR A 55 -9.24 12.15 -7.75
N ARG A 56 -9.13 12.92 -8.85
CA ARG A 56 -9.01 12.37 -10.21
C ARG A 56 -7.81 11.45 -10.35
N PHE A 57 -6.67 11.85 -9.79
CA PHE A 57 -5.47 11.01 -9.81
C PHE A 57 -5.71 9.68 -9.08
N VAL A 58 -6.30 9.73 -7.88
CA VAL A 58 -6.65 8.52 -7.11
C VAL A 58 -7.64 7.61 -7.85
N VAL A 59 -8.66 8.18 -8.49
CA VAL A 59 -9.62 7.41 -9.29
C VAL A 59 -8.95 6.79 -10.52
N SER A 60 -8.10 7.53 -11.22
CA SER A 60 -7.34 6.99 -12.37
C SER A 60 -6.38 5.88 -11.96
N LEU A 61 -5.80 5.97 -10.77
CA LEU A 61 -5.01 4.87 -10.20
C LEU A 61 -5.88 3.67 -9.85
N SER A 62 -7.07 3.89 -9.28
CA SER A 62 -8.03 2.82 -8.98
C SER A 62 -8.44 2.04 -10.23
N THR A 63 -8.70 2.73 -11.34
CA THR A 63 -9.00 2.08 -12.63
C THR A 63 -7.80 1.29 -13.14
N LEU A 64 -6.59 1.83 -13.06
CA LEU A 64 -5.38 1.09 -13.42
C LEU A 64 -5.20 -0.16 -12.54
N VAL A 65 -5.50 -0.07 -11.25
CA VAL A 65 -5.44 -1.21 -10.33
C VAL A 65 -6.46 -2.27 -10.72
N ALA A 66 -7.69 -1.88 -11.05
CA ALA A 66 -8.74 -2.81 -11.46
C ALA A 66 -8.41 -3.49 -12.80
N ASP A 67 -7.90 -2.74 -13.78
CA ASP A 67 -7.65 -3.25 -15.13
C ASP A 67 -6.38 -4.12 -15.19
N TYR A 68 -5.36 -3.80 -14.38
CA TYR A 68 -4.04 -4.43 -14.41
C TYR A 68 -3.68 -5.16 -13.11
N TRP A 69 -4.66 -5.61 -12.33
CA TRP A 69 -4.43 -6.26 -11.04
C TRP A 69 -3.45 -7.44 -11.11
N TRP A 70 -3.46 -8.20 -12.22
CA TRP A 70 -2.55 -9.32 -12.45
C TRP A 70 -1.10 -8.85 -12.61
N ALA A 71 -0.87 -7.78 -13.39
CA ALA A 71 0.45 -7.21 -13.63
C ALA A 71 0.99 -6.55 -12.36
N LEU A 72 0.11 -5.89 -11.61
CA LEU A 72 0.42 -5.33 -10.29
C LEU A 72 0.74 -6.42 -9.27
N GLY A 73 0.07 -7.56 -9.32
CA GLY A 73 0.42 -8.73 -8.49
C GLY A 73 1.85 -9.20 -8.75
N LEU A 74 2.25 -9.31 -10.02
CA LEU A 74 3.62 -9.66 -10.40
C LEU A 74 4.63 -8.59 -9.95
N ALA A 75 4.31 -7.31 -10.17
CA ALA A 75 5.16 -6.19 -9.76
C ALA A 75 5.30 -6.13 -8.23
N ALA A 76 4.23 -6.34 -7.48
CA ALA A 76 4.24 -6.41 -6.02
C ALA A 76 5.06 -7.60 -5.52
N GLY A 77 4.92 -8.78 -6.14
CA GLY A 77 5.74 -9.95 -5.83
C GLY A 77 7.23 -9.69 -6.04
N ALA A 78 7.61 -9.08 -7.17
CA ALA A 78 8.98 -8.70 -7.45
C ALA A 78 9.51 -7.64 -6.46
N ALA A 79 8.69 -6.64 -6.11
CA ALA A 79 9.04 -5.62 -5.13
C ALA A 79 9.24 -6.21 -3.73
N LEU A 80 8.37 -7.12 -3.28
CA LEU A 80 8.49 -7.79 -1.98
C LEU A 80 9.71 -8.72 -1.92
N ALA A 81 10.05 -9.40 -3.02
CA ALA A 81 11.28 -10.19 -3.10
C ALA A 81 12.54 -9.31 -3.02
N ALA A 82 12.54 -8.17 -3.71
CA ALA A 82 13.63 -7.20 -3.63
C ALA A 82 13.75 -6.58 -2.23
N ASP A 83 12.63 -6.27 -1.59
CA ASP A 83 12.55 -5.75 -0.23
C ASP A 83 13.10 -6.77 0.79
N PHE A 84 12.72 -8.05 0.65
CA PHE A 84 13.30 -9.13 1.45
C PHE A 84 14.82 -9.20 1.31
N ALA A 85 15.32 -9.17 0.07
CA ALA A 85 16.75 -9.22 -0.22
C ALA A 85 17.49 -8.01 0.36
N ALA A 86 16.91 -6.81 0.25
CA ALA A 86 17.47 -5.57 0.79
C ALA A 86 17.56 -5.61 2.32
N ILE A 87 16.47 -5.98 3.00
CA ILE A 87 16.44 -6.10 4.46
C ILE A 87 17.44 -7.17 4.91
N TRP A 88 17.47 -8.33 4.24
CA TRP A 88 18.40 -9.41 4.56
C TRP A 88 19.87 -8.99 4.39
N ALA A 89 20.19 -8.27 3.32
CA ALA A 89 21.53 -7.74 3.08
C ALA A 89 21.94 -6.70 4.13
N LEU A 90 21.06 -5.74 4.46
CA LEU A 90 21.31 -4.72 5.47
C LEU A 90 21.47 -5.31 6.88
N ARG A 91 20.83 -6.44 7.19
CA ARG A 91 21.08 -7.12 8.47
C ARG A 91 22.51 -7.62 8.62
N ARG A 92 23.23 -7.84 7.51
CA ARG A 92 24.66 -8.21 7.55
C ARG A 92 25.54 -7.03 7.95
N THR A 93 25.12 -5.80 7.65
CA THR A 93 25.86 -4.57 7.97
C THR A 93 25.43 -3.96 9.31
N GLY A 94 24.17 -4.08 9.70
CA GLY A 94 23.69 -3.66 11.01
C GLY A 94 22.17 -3.78 11.19
N ALA A 95 21.74 -4.34 12.32
CA ALA A 95 20.31 -4.54 12.60
C ALA A 95 19.51 -3.23 12.61
N ALA A 96 20.12 -2.12 13.03
CA ALA A 96 19.47 -0.80 13.04
C ALA A 96 19.10 -0.32 11.62
N GLN A 97 19.98 -0.51 10.65
CA GLN A 97 19.73 -0.08 9.26
C GLN A 97 18.54 -0.83 8.64
N ALA A 98 18.45 -2.14 8.90
CA ALA A 98 17.32 -2.94 8.46
C ALA A 98 15.99 -2.49 9.09
N VAL A 99 15.98 -2.13 10.39
CA VAL A 99 14.79 -1.59 11.07
C VAL A 99 14.40 -0.23 10.51
N VAL A 100 15.37 0.64 10.21
CA VAL A 100 15.10 1.94 9.59
C VAL A 100 14.45 1.75 8.23
N LEU A 101 14.97 0.85 7.37
CA LEU A 101 14.36 0.57 6.08
C LEU A 101 12.90 0.10 6.23
N ILE A 102 12.64 -0.85 7.13
CA ILE A 102 11.28 -1.34 7.41
C ILE A 102 10.37 -0.19 7.86
N ALA A 103 10.82 0.61 8.83
CA ALA A 103 10.03 1.73 9.34
C ALA A 103 9.75 2.78 8.24
N THR A 104 10.74 3.11 7.43
CA THR A 104 10.60 4.08 6.34
C THR A 104 9.59 3.62 5.29
N VAL A 105 9.71 2.38 4.80
CA VAL A 105 8.77 1.85 3.80
C VAL A 105 7.37 1.76 4.39
N ALA A 106 7.20 1.25 5.61
CA ALA A 106 5.91 1.21 6.28
C ALA A 106 5.29 2.61 6.43
N LEU A 107 6.06 3.61 6.87
CA LEU A 107 5.59 5.00 6.99
C LEU A 107 5.15 5.59 5.64
N LEU A 108 5.90 5.33 4.57
CA LEU A 108 5.54 5.80 3.23
C LEU A 108 4.22 5.17 2.74
N LEU A 109 4.03 3.87 2.95
CA LEU A 109 2.79 3.17 2.59
C LEU A 109 1.59 3.70 3.38
N VAL A 110 1.76 3.92 4.69
CA VAL A 110 0.71 4.50 5.55
C VAL A 110 0.40 5.93 5.15
N ALA A 111 1.41 6.76 4.92
CA ALA A 111 1.22 8.15 4.48
C ALA A 111 0.49 8.22 3.14
N TYR A 112 0.85 7.34 2.20
CA TYR A 112 0.18 7.23 0.91
C TYR A 112 -1.28 6.79 1.04
N GLY A 113 -1.57 5.82 1.92
CA GLY A 113 -2.94 5.41 2.22
C GLY A 113 -3.76 6.54 2.84
N ALA A 114 -3.21 7.25 3.81
CA ALA A 114 -3.85 8.41 4.43
C ALA A 114 -4.14 9.52 3.40
N LEU A 115 -3.19 9.80 2.49
CA LEU A 115 -3.38 10.75 1.41
C LEU A 115 -4.51 10.32 0.45
N THR A 116 -4.57 9.02 0.14
CA THR A 116 -5.62 8.45 -0.72
C THR A 116 -7.00 8.64 -0.08
N VAL A 117 -7.14 8.31 1.21
CA VAL A 117 -8.39 8.53 1.96
C VAL A 117 -8.74 10.01 2.02
N TYR A 118 -7.77 10.87 2.36
CA TYR A 118 -7.98 12.32 2.43
C TYR A 118 -8.47 12.89 1.10
N ALA A 119 -7.85 12.48 -0.03
CA ALA A 119 -8.24 12.91 -1.36
C ALA A 119 -9.68 12.52 -1.73
N VAL A 120 -10.22 11.47 -1.12
CA VAL A 120 -11.58 10.97 -1.35
C VAL A 120 -12.60 11.57 -0.37
N GLU A 121 -12.27 11.65 0.92
CA GLU A 121 -13.20 12.15 1.95
C GLU A 121 -13.33 13.68 1.94
N TYR A 122 -12.24 14.41 1.69
CA TYR A 122 -12.28 15.87 1.73
C TYR A 122 -13.33 16.48 0.79
N PRO A 123 -13.45 16.05 -0.49
CA PRO A 123 -14.46 16.59 -1.37
C PRO A 123 -15.88 16.11 -1.04
N LYS A 124 -16.04 14.90 -0.44
CA LYS A 124 -17.34 14.39 0.02
C LYS A 124 -17.91 15.25 1.16
N GLU A 125 -17.07 15.66 2.10
CA GLU A 125 -17.50 16.49 3.22
C GLU A 125 -17.94 17.89 2.75
N LYS A 126 -17.21 18.48 1.78
CA LYS A 126 -17.64 19.75 1.15
C LYS A 126 -19.00 19.64 0.47
N LEU A 127 -19.22 18.54 -0.24
CA LEU A 127 -20.49 18.19 -0.88
C LEU A 127 -21.62 18.12 0.13
N ARG A 128 -21.40 17.40 1.24
CA ARG A 128 -22.37 17.26 2.33
C ARG A 128 -22.76 18.61 2.91
N GLN A 129 -21.78 19.48 3.18
CA GLN A 129 -22.02 20.82 3.72
C GLN A 129 -22.82 21.71 2.77
N ALA A 130 -22.60 21.57 1.45
CA ALA A 130 -23.34 22.31 0.44
C ALA A 130 -24.81 21.86 0.33
N LEU A 131 -25.12 20.59 0.60
CA LEU A 131 -26.48 20.05 0.54
C LEU A 131 -27.31 20.30 1.80
N THR A 132 -26.65 20.62 2.92
CA THR A 132 -27.32 20.93 4.20
C THR A 132 -27.61 22.42 4.40
N ARG A 133 -27.21 23.28 3.46
CA ARG A 133 -27.49 24.73 3.46
C ARG A 133 -28.65 25.01 2.52
#